data_AF-A0A6B3EMS8-F1
#
_entry.id   AF-A0A6B3EMS8-F1
#
_cell.length_a   1.000
_cell.length_b   1.000
_cell.length_c   1.000
_cell.angle_alpha   90.00
_cell.angle_beta   90.00
_cell.angle_gamma   90.00
#
_symmetry.space_group_name_H-M   'P 1'
#
loop_
_entity.id
_entity.type
_entity.pdbx_description
1 polymer ?
#
loop_
_entity_poly.entity_id
_entity_poly.type
_entity_poly.pdbx_seq_one_letter_code
_entity_poly.pdbx_strand_id
1 'polypeptide(L)' 'MTAGEQAEGPYVVGIDTSTQSTKALVVDVATGRVVASGQAPHTV' A
#
# COMPACT_ATOMS: atom_id res chain seq x y z
N MET A 1 -24.66 -14.15 5.34
CA MET A 1 -24.29 -12.72 5.39
C MET A 1 -23.04 -12.57 4.53
N THR A 2 -23.22 -12.31 3.25
CA THR A 2 -22.10 -12.11 2.31
C THR A 2 -21.47 -10.76 2.63
N ALA A 3 -20.16 -10.73 2.89
CA ALA A 3 -19.43 -9.49 3.10
C ALA A 3 -19.44 -8.69 1.79
N GLY A 4 -20.44 -7.83 1.65
CA GLY A 4 -20.52 -6.86 0.57
C GLY A 4 -19.48 -5.78 0.83
N GLU A 5 -18.49 -5.74 -0.05
CA GLU A 5 -17.72 -4.58 -0.50
C GLU A 5 -17.83 -3.35 0.43
N GLN A 6 -17.01 -3.32 1.50
CA GLN A 6 -16.65 -2.02 2.04
C GLN A 6 -15.85 -1.36 0.93
N ALA A 7 -16.37 -0.28 0.35
CA ALA A 7 -15.50 0.76 -0.17
C ALA A 7 -14.77 1.34 1.05
N GLU A 8 -13.76 0.60 1.50
CA GLU A 8 -12.82 0.96 2.55
C GLU A 8 -12.15 2.26 2.07
N GLY A 9 -12.04 3.24 2.99
CA GLY A 9 -11.98 4.68 2.69
C GLY A 9 -10.85 5.12 1.73
N PRO A 10 -10.69 6.43 1.47
CA PRO A 10 -9.64 6.87 0.56
C PRO A 10 -8.28 6.33 1.03
N TYR A 11 -7.57 5.65 0.15
CA TYR A 11 -6.21 5.20 0.43
C TYR A 11 -5.21 6.14 -0.18
N VAL A 12 -4.06 6.22 0.46
CA VAL A 12 -2.88 6.86 -0.12
C VAL A 12 -1.78 5.83 -0.29
N VAL A 13 -0.98 5.99 -1.35
CA VAL A 13 0.17 5.13 -1.61
C VAL A 13 1.45 5.92 -1.41
N GLY A 14 2.25 5.50 -0.44
CA GLY A 14 3.61 5.99 -0.27
C GLY A 14 4.57 5.19 -1.14
N ILE A 15 5.33 5.87 -1.99
CA ILE A 15 6.34 5.25 -2.87
C ILE A 15 7.74 5.66 -2.39
N ASP A 16 8.61 4.67 -2.24
CA ASP A 16 10.04 4.87 -1.96
C ASP A 16 10.88 4.23 -3.08
N THR A 17 11.65 5.06 -3.78
CA THR A 17 12.58 4.63 -4.83
C THR A 17 13.99 4.63 -4.26
N SER A 18 14.60 3.46 -4.12
CA SER A 18 15.94 3.31 -3.57
C SER A 18 16.84 2.52 -4.50
N THR A 19 18.12 2.43 -4.17
CA THR A 19 19.16 1.82 -5.02
C THR A 19 18.89 0.36 -5.35
N GLN A 20 18.28 -0.39 -4.43
CA GLN A 20 18.13 -1.85 -4.57
C GLN A 20 16.70 -2.30 -4.85
N SER A 21 15.71 -1.42 -4.69
CA SER A 21 14.31 -1.77 -4.88
C SER A 21 13.41 -0.54 -4.94
N THR A 22 12.23 -0.75 -5.50
CA THR A 22 11.07 0.13 -5.30
C THR A 22 10.13 -0.51 -4.28
N LYS A 23 9.66 0.30 -3.32
CA LYS A 23 8.72 -0.11 -2.28
C LYS A 23 7.44 0.72 -2.35
N ALA A 24 6.33 0.12 -1.94
CA ALA A 24 5.03 0.78 -1.83
C ALA A 24 4.34 0.38 -0.53
N LEU A 25 3.73 1.36 0.14
CA LEU A 25 2.82 1.15 1.27
C LEU A 25 1.46 1.75 0.92
N VAL A 26 0.39 1.01 1.18
CA VAL A 26 -0.99 1.50 1.10
C VAL A 26 -1.48 1.80 2.51
N VAL A 27 -1.96 3.02 2.73
CA VAL A 27 -2.45 3.49 4.03
C VAL A 27 -3.92 3.85 3.92
N ASP A 28 -4.73 3.33 4.83
CA ASP A 28 -6.09 3.81 5.05
C ASP A 28 -6.03 5.20 5.70
N VAL A 29 -6.58 6.21 5.03
CA VAL A 29 -6.56 7.60 5.50
C VAL A 29 -7.37 7.79 6.79
N ALA A 30 -8.44 7.03 7.00
CA ALA A 30 -9.29 7.21 8.16
C ALA A 30 -8.58 6.80 9.47
N THR A 31 -7.74 5.77 9.40
CA THR A 31 -7.07 5.20 10.58
C THR A 31 -5.56 5.45 10.63
N GLY A 32 -4.96 5.87 9.51
CA GLY A 32 -3.50 5.99 9.36
C GLY A 32 -2.78 4.65 9.37
N ARG A 33 -3.50 3.52 9.26
CA ARG A 33 -2.91 2.18 9.28
C ARG A 33 -2.42 1.77 7.90
N VAL A 34 -1.26 1.13 7.86
CA VAL A 34 -0.79 0.42 6.67
C VAL A 34 -1.65 -0.82 6.47
N VAL A 35 -2.35 -0.90 5.35
CA VAL A 35 -3.25 -2.02 5.01
C VAL A 35 -2.63 -2.98 3.99
N ALA A 36 -1.63 -2.51 3.23
CA ALA A 36 -0.84 -3.36 2.34
C ALA A 36 0.58 -2.82 2.17
N SER A 37 1.51 -3.71 1.85
CA SER A 37 2.89 -3.37 1.51
C SER A 37 3.37 -4.23 0.34
N GLY A 38 4.31 -3.69 -0.43
CA GLY A 38 4.92 -4.40 -1.56
C GLY A 38 6.31 -3.87 -1.87
N GLN A 39 7.14 -4.72 -2.48
CA GLN A 39 8.48 -4.36 -2.95
C GLN A 39 8.85 -5.18 -4.18
N ALA A 40 9.56 -4.55 -5.12
CA ALA A 40 10.22 -5.21 -6.23
C ALA A 40 11.73 -4.88 -6.22
N PRO A 41 12.63 -5.89 -6.12
CA PRO A 41 14.08 -5.69 -6.27
C PRO A 41 14.43 -5.23 -7.69
N HIS A 42 15.46 -4.41 -7.82
CA HIS A 42 16.03 -4.09 -9.13
C HIS A 42 16.92 -5.25 -9.59
N THR A 43 16.76 -5.65 -10.85
CA THR A 43 17.71 -6.57 -11.48
C THR A 43 18.81 -5.72 -12.11
N VAL A 44 20.04 -5.90 -11.66
CA VAL A 44 21.24 -5.21 -12.12
C VAL A 44 22.21 -6.19 -12.75
#